data_AF-A0A923ELV4-F1
#
_entry.id   AF-A0A923ELV4-F1
#
_cell.length_a   1.000
_cell.length_b   1.000
_cell.length_c   1.000
_cell.angle_alpha   90.00
_cell.angle_beta   90.00
_cell.angle_gamma   90.00
#
_symmetry.space_group_name_H-M   'P 1'
#
loop_
_entity.id
_entity.type
_entity.pdbx_description
1 polymer ?
#
loop_
_entity_poly.entity_id
_entity_poly.type
_entity_poly.pdbx_seq_one_letter_code
_entity_poly.pdbx_strand_id
1 'polypeptide(L)'
;MALKIGAGQIDPPDDDTAGELFSATIKYLNQNGFAQYEISNFARRDAGDPTDRRSRHNRKYWTFAPYLGFGPASHSFLDDTRWWNHRSIDDYLADLKAGKRPLAGTETLARDQQIMEFVYLGLRQTDGIDTVDFESRFKADFSDRFEPEVTRLVNEGLVEKVSGRIWLTARGMRFLESVVDRLLS
;
A
#
# COMPACT_ATOMS: atom_id res chain seq x y z
N MET A 1 -14.84 11.36 -9.54
CA MET A 1 -15.03 12.02 -8.24
C MET A 1 -13.97 13.09 -8.01
N ALA A 2 -12.67 12.77 -8.03
CA ALA A 2 -11.58 13.76 -7.92
C ALA A 2 -11.67 14.95 -8.91
N LEU A 3 -11.99 14.69 -10.19
CA LEU A 3 -12.21 15.74 -11.20
C LEU A 3 -13.41 16.66 -10.89
N LYS A 4 -14.43 16.15 -10.18
CA LYS A 4 -15.61 16.93 -9.79
C LYS A 4 -15.35 17.74 -8.53
N ILE A 5 -14.57 17.20 -7.58
CA ILE A 5 -14.10 17.93 -6.39
C ILE A 5 -13.17 19.08 -6.80
N GLY A 6 -12.19 18.82 -7.67
CA GLY A 6 -11.30 19.87 -8.20
C GLY A 6 -12.00 20.93 -9.04
N ALA A 7 -13.19 20.61 -9.56
CA ALA A 7 -14.06 21.55 -10.28
C ALA A 7 -15.12 22.23 -9.37
N GLY A 8 -15.10 21.99 -8.05
CA GLY A 8 -16.06 22.56 -7.08
C GLY A 8 -17.50 22.06 -7.25
N GLN A 9 -17.72 20.93 -7.94
CA GLN A 9 -19.05 20.38 -8.20
C GLN A 9 -19.53 19.45 -7.09
N ILE A 10 -18.63 19.02 -6.21
CA ILE A 10 -18.90 18.13 -5.08
C ILE A 10 -17.97 18.58 -3.95
N ASP A 11 -18.55 18.87 -2.79
CA ASP A 11 -17.77 19.05 -1.58
C ASP A 11 -17.41 17.67 -0.99
N PRO A 12 -16.12 17.40 -0.73
CA PRO A 12 -15.75 16.20 0.00
C PRO A 12 -16.28 16.28 1.44
N PRO A 13 -16.59 15.13 2.07
CA PRO A 13 -16.84 15.12 3.51
C PRO A 13 -15.61 15.64 4.27
N ASP A 14 -15.84 16.28 5.42
CA ASP A 14 -14.75 16.58 6.36
C ASP A 14 -14.11 15.30 6.90
N ASP A 15 -12.93 15.43 7.52
CA ASP A 15 -12.12 14.30 8.00
C ASP A 15 -12.84 13.47 9.08
N ASP A 16 -13.73 14.10 9.86
CA ASP A 16 -14.53 13.42 10.88
C ASP A 16 -15.57 12.53 10.22
N THR A 17 -16.36 13.09 9.31
CA THR A 17 -17.37 12.37 8.53
C THR A 17 -16.74 11.26 7.69
N ALA A 18 -15.61 11.53 7.03
CA ALA A 18 -14.88 10.52 6.26
C ALA A 18 -14.43 9.35 7.14
N GLY A 19 -13.97 9.65 8.35
CA GLY A 19 -13.57 8.65 9.33
C GLY A 19 -14.72 7.81 9.87
N GLU A 20 -15.87 8.43 10.15
CA GLU A 20 -17.09 7.71 10.53
C GLU A 20 -17.55 6.76 9.43
N LEU A 21 -17.56 7.21 8.17
CA LEU A 21 -17.90 6.39 7.01
C LEU A 21 -16.92 5.23 6.82
N PHE A 22 -15.63 5.46 7.04
CA PHE A 22 -14.60 4.42 6.99
C PHE A 22 -14.86 3.34 8.05
N SER A 23 -15.05 3.74 9.32
CA SER A 23 -15.34 2.80 10.41
C SER A 23 -16.67 2.07 10.22
N ALA A 24 -17.71 2.76 9.74
CA ALA A 24 -19.01 2.16 9.44
C ALA A 24 -18.90 1.10 8.34
N THR A 25 -18.12 1.37 7.30
CA THR A 25 -17.88 0.45 6.18
C THR A 25 -17.18 -0.82 6.65
N ILE A 26 -16.09 -0.68 7.44
CA ILE A 26 -15.37 -1.83 8.01
C ILE A 26 -16.31 -2.68 8.86
N LYS A 27 -17.09 -2.05 9.75
CA LYS A 27 -18.03 -2.75 10.63
C LYS A 27 -19.08 -3.51 9.82
N TYR A 28 -19.72 -2.84 8.86
CA TYR A 28 -20.76 -3.43 8.02
C TYR A 28 -20.23 -4.63 7.21
N LEU A 29 -19.08 -4.48 6.56
CA LEU A 29 -18.50 -5.54 5.74
C LEU A 29 -18.05 -6.74 6.59
N ASN A 30 -17.41 -6.51 7.73
CA ASN A 30 -17.03 -7.58 8.65
C ASN A 30 -18.25 -8.38 9.13
N GLN A 31 -19.34 -7.69 9.49
CA GLN A 31 -20.60 -8.34 9.89
C GLN A 31 -21.23 -9.18 8.77
N ASN A 32 -20.92 -8.87 7.51
CA ASN A 32 -21.40 -9.59 6.33
C ASN A 32 -20.36 -10.57 5.77
N GLY A 33 -19.34 -10.94 6.55
CA GLY A 33 -18.35 -11.95 6.18
C GLY A 33 -17.26 -11.47 5.23
N PHE A 34 -17.01 -10.16 5.16
CA PHE A 34 -15.93 -9.57 4.38
C PHE A 34 -14.88 -8.98 5.32
N ALA A 35 -13.70 -9.59 5.36
CA ALA A 35 -12.58 -9.10 6.14
C ALA A 35 -11.77 -8.09 5.33
N GLN A 36 -11.40 -6.98 5.97
CA GLN A 36 -10.41 -6.06 5.41
C GLN A 36 -9.07 -6.78 5.29
N TYR A 37 -8.35 -6.57 4.20
CA TYR A 37 -6.98 -7.09 4.07
C TYR A 37 -5.94 -6.00 3.76
N GLU A 38 -6.42 -4.79 3.48
CA GLU A 38 -5.65 -3.55 3.31
C GLU A 38 -6.60 -2.35 3.43
N ILE A 39 -6.08 -1.13 3.51
CA ILE A 39 -6.85 0.11 3.73
C ILE A 39 -8.15 0.20 2.92
N SER A 40 -8.14 -0.13 1.63
CA SER A 40 -9.29 0.12 0.76
C SER A 40 -10.00 -1.14 0.23
N ASN A 41 -9.56 -2.35 0.59
CA ASN A 41 -10.09 -3.59 0.02
C ASN A 41 -10.41 -4.65 1.07
N PHE A 42 -11.44 -5.43 0.73
CA PHE A 42 -12.03 -6.48 1.55
C PHE A 42 -12.16 -7.75 0.73
N ALA A 43 -12.08 -8.90 1.39
CA ALA A 43 -12.29 -10.20 0.77
C ALA A 43 -13.24 -11.03 1.61
N ARG A 44 -14.07 -11.84 0.96
CA ARG A 44 -14.98 -12.76 1.65
C ARG A 44 -14.17 -13.76 2.47
N ARG A 45 -14.43 -13.81 3.76
CA ARG A 45 -13.89 -14.77 4.70
C ARG A 45 -15.03 -15.68 5.14
N ASP A 46 -15.02 -16.91 4.66
CA ASP A 46 -16.01 -17.91 5.02
C ASP A 46 -15.40 -18.86 6.05
N ALA A 47 -16.06 -19.06 7.19
CA ALA A 47 -15.52 -19.86 8.29
C ALA A 47 -15.34 -21.34 7.92
N GLY A 48 -16.05 -21.82 6.89
CA GLY A 48 -15.95 -23.20 6.40
C GLY A 48 -15.06 -23.40 5.18
N ASP A 49 -14.55 -22.33 4.56
CA ASP A 49 -13.76 -22.41 3.33
C ASP A 49 -12.42 -21.67 3.50
N PRO A 50 -11.28 -22.40 3.53
CA PRO A 50 -9.96 -21.83 3.76
C PRO A 50 -9.41 -21.06 2.55
N THR A 51 -10.14 -20.98 1.44
CA THR A 51 -9.69 -20.30 0.21
C THR A 51 -9.41 -18.82 0.47
N ASP A 52 -8.17 -18.40 0.25
CA ASP A 52 -7.80 -16.98 0.26
C ASP A 52 -8.40 -16.28 -0.97
N ARG A 53 -9.36 -15.39 -0.72
CA ARG A 53 -10.08 -14.61 -1.74
C ARG A 53 -9.52 -13.20 -1.93
N ARG A 54 -8.41 -12.85 -1.29
CA ARG A 54 -7.77 -11.54 -1.45
C ARG A 54 -7.22 -11.39 -2.87
N SER A 55 -7.38 -10.21 -3.47
CA SER A 55 -6.91 -9.95 -4.83
C SER A 55 -5.39 -10.13 -4.92
N ARG A 56 -4.95 -11.17 -5.63
CA ARG A 56 -3.52 -11.39 -5.96
C ARG A 56 -2.94 -10.21 -6.74
N HIS A 57 -3.74 -9.60 -7.61
CA HIS A 57 -3.32 -8.44 -8.40
C HIS A 57 -3.07 -7.23 -7.52
N ASN A 58 -3.91 -6.96 -6.53
CA ASN A 58 -3.72 -5.79 -5.66
C ASN A 58 -2.54 -6.05 -4.71
N ARG A 59 -2.48 -7.24 -4.10
CA ARG A 59 -1.42 -7.61 -3.16
C ARG A 59 -0.02 -7.49 -3.72
N LYS A 60 0.20 -7.87 -4.98
CA LYS A 60 1.55 -7.84 -5.57
C LYS A 60 2.18 -6.44 -5.56
N TYR A 61 1.37 -5.37 -5.65
CA TYR A 61 1.86 -4.00 -5.65
C TYR A 61 2.31 -3.52 -4.27
N TRP A 62 1.93 -4.23 -3.21
CA TRP A 62 2.26 -3.87 -1.82
C TRP A 62 3.40 -4.71 -1.25
N THR A 63 3.76 -5.81 -1.92
CA THR A 63 4.78 -6.76 -1.44
C THR A 63 6.08 -6.72 -2.25
N PHE A 64 6.36 -5.62 -2.97
CA PHE A 64 7.55 -5.48 -3.85
C PHE A 64 7.71 -6.60 -4.88
N ALA A 65 6.64 -7.32 -5.24
CA ALA A 65 6.73 -8.38 -6.21
C ALA A 65 7.03 -7.78 -7.60
N PRO A 66 7.98 -8.35 -8.37
CA PRO A 66 8.30 -7.83 -9.69
C PRO A 66 7.10 -8.01 -10.63
N TYR A 67 6.88 -7.03 -11.51
CA TYR A 67 5.83 -7.09 -12.51
C TYR A 67 6.20 -6.31 -13.77
N LEU A 68 5.69 -6.77 -14.91
CA LEU A 68 5.79 -6.09 -16.19
C LEU A 68 4.42 -5.58 -16.62
N GLY A 69 4.35 -4.30 -16.95
CA GLY A 69 3.19 -3.64 -17.54
C GLY A 69 3.35 -3.53 -19.04
N PHE A 70 2.26 -3.79 -19.76
CA PHE A 70 2.17 -3.64 -21.19
C PHE A 70 1.05 -2.68 -21.57
N GLY A 71 1.23 -1.95 -22.66
CA GLY A 71 0.30 -0.94 -23.15
C GLY A 71 0.62 0.48 -22.67
N PRO A 72 -0.12 1.48 -23.20
CA PRO A 72 0.03 2.87 -22.81
C PRO A 72 -0.20 3.08 -21.31
N ALA A 73 0.59 3.98 -20.70
CA ALA A 73 0.58 4.31 -19.27
C ALA A 73 0.85 3.15 -18.29
N SER A 74 1.16 1.95 -18.76
CA SER A 74 1.43 0.82 -17.88
C SER A 74 2.76 1.02 -17.15
N HIS A 75 2.79 0.61 -15.88
CA HIS A 75 3.99 0.62 -15.06
C HIS A 75 4.58 -0.78 -14.95
N SER A 76 5.88 -0.85 -14.70
CA SER A 76 6.62 -2.08 -14.40
C SER A 76 7.55 -1.83 -13.23
N PHE A 77 7.93 -2.90 -12.53
CA PHE A 77 8.89 -2.87 -11.43
C PHE A 77 9.73 -4.15 -11.46
N LEU A 78 11.04 -4.01 -11.48
CA LEU A 78 12.00 -5.12 -11.45
C LEU A 78 13.31 -4.67 -10.81
N ASP A 79 13.85 -5.51 -9.93
CA ASP A 79 15.18 -5.36 -9.32
C ASP A 79 15.48 -4.01 -8.66
N ASP A 80 14.47 -3.30 -8.14
CA ASP A 80 14.49 -1.93 -7.55
C ASP A 80 14.13 -0.78 -8.50
N THR A 81 13.99 -1.07 -9.79
CA THR A 81 13.76 -0.06 -10.81
C THR A 81 12.31 -0.14 -11.29
N ARG A 82 11.62 1.01 -11.26
CA ARG A 82 10.30 1.17 -11.88
C ARG A 82 10.40 1.99 -13.14
N TRP A 83 9.63 1.63 -14.15
CA TRP A 83 9.48 2.41 -15.38
C TRP A 83 8.04 2.40 -15.84
N TRP A 84 7.69 3.39 -16.66
CA TRP A 84 6.35 3.52 -17.20
C TRP A 84 6.36 3.86 -18.68
N ASN A 85 5.36 3.33 -19.37
CA ASN A 85 5.21 3.55 -20.79
C ASN A 85 4.53 4.90 -21.06
N HIS A 86 4.71 5.42 -22.28
CA HIS A 86 3.98 6.60 -22.75
C HIS A 86 2.49 6.50 -22.48
N ARG A 87 1.90 7.58 -21.93
CA ARG A 87 0.45 7.71 -21.80
C ARG A 87 -0.21 7.98 -23.15
N SER A 88 0.46 8.75 -24.00
CA SER A 88 0.04 9.00 -25.39
C SER A 88 0.09 7.71 -26.17
N ILE A 89 -1.04 7.33 -26.79
CA ILE A 89 -1.10 6.18 -27.69
C ILE A 89 -0.20 6.41 -28.89
N ASP A 90 -0.13 7.64 -29.40
CA ASP A 90 0.68 7.97 -30.57
C ASP A 90 2.17 7.79 -30.30
N ASP A 91 2.67 8.32 -29.17
CA ASP A 91 4.08 8.16 -28.77
C ASP A 91 4.41 6.68 -28.51
N TYR A 92 3.51 5.99 -27.82
CA TYR A 92 3.64 4.56 -27.53
C TYR A 92 3.80 3.74 -28.82
N LEU A 93 2.94 3.99 -29.81
CA LEU A 93 2.98 3.30 -31.10
C LEU A 93 4.17 3.74 -31.96
N ALA A 94 4.59 5.01 -31.88
CA ALA A 94 5.74 5.53 -32.61
C ALA A 94 7.04 4.81 -32.19
N ASP A 95 7.28 4.66 -30.88
CA ASP A 95 8.45 3.94 -30.37
C ASP A 95 8.44 2.47 -30.75
N LEU A 96 7.28 1.80 -30.64
CA LEU A 96 7.17 0.39 -31.04
C LEU A 96 7.44 0.19 -32.53
N LYS A 97 6.91 1.08 -33.40
CA LYS A 97 7.19 1.05 -34.85
C LYS A 97 8.67 1.27 -35.17
N ALA A 98 9.37 2.02 -34.33
CA ALA A 98 10.80 2.25 -34.43
C ALA A 98 11.66 1.13 -33.79
N GLY A 99 11.05 0.04 -33.29
CA GLY A 99 11.75 -1.05 -32.61
C GLY A 99 12.31 -0.69 -31.23
N LYS A 100 11.80 0.38 -30.62
CA LYS A 100 12.21 0.86 -29.30
C LYS A 100 11.20 0.47 -28.23
N ARG A 101 11.65 0.44 -26.96
CA ARG A 101 10.75 0.33 -25.81
C ARG A 101 10.03 1.67 -25.64
N PRO A 102 8.70 1.69 -25.47
CA PRO A 102 7.90 2.91 -25.41
C PRO A 102 7.92 3.58 -24.03
N LEU A 103 9.12 3.90 -23.52
CA LEU A 103 9.35 4.38 -22.16
C LEU A 103 9.16 5.90 -22.05
N ALA A 104 8.25 6.32 -21.19
CA ALA A 104 8.12 7.74 -20.81
C ALA A 104 9.00 8.14 -19.62
N GLY A 105 9.45 7.17 -18.83
CA GLY A 105 10.37 7.44 -17.73
C GLY A 105 10.74 6.21 -16.93
N THR A 106 11.74 6.37 -16.07
CA THR A 106 12.29 5.34 -15.19
C THR A 106 12.79 5.97 -13.90
N GLU A 107 12.78 5.19 -12.83
CA GLU A 107 13.26 5.56 -11.51
C GLU A 107 13.88 4.33 -10.85
N THR A 108 15.08 4.49 -10.30
CA THR A 108 15.75 3.47 -9.49
C THR A 108 15.60 3.86 -8.02
N LEU A 109 15.00 2.99 -7.23
CA LEU A 109 14.71 3.28 -5.83
C LEU A 109 16.00 3.23 -5.00
N ALA A 110 16.38 4.37 -4.44
CA ALA A 110 17.41 4.41 -3.41
C ALA A 110 17.03 3.53 -2.22
N ARG A 111 18.02 3.03 -1.49
CA ARG A 111 17.80 2.10 -0.39
C ARG A 111 16.84 2.61 0.69
N ASP A 112 16.97 3.87 1.09
CA ASP A 112 16.04 4.48 2.04
C ASP A 112 14.62 4.59 1.47
N GLN A 113 14.47 4.89 0.18
CA GLN A 113 13.17 4.87 -0.50
C GLN A 113 12.52 3.49 -0.44
N GLN A 114 13.30 2.43 -0.65
CA GLN A 114 12.80 1.05 -0.56
C GLN A 114 12.36 0.70 0.87
N ILE A 115 13.09 1.15 1.90
CA ILE A 115 12.74 0.96 3.31
C ILE A 115 11.44 1.70 3.64
N MET A 116 11.34 2.97 3.24
CA MET A 116 10.14 3.80 3.45
C MET A 116 8.91 3.17 2.78
N GLU A 117 9.03 2.76 1.51
CA GLU A 117 7.96 2.10 0.79
C GLU A 117 7.59 0.74 1.40
N PHE A 118 8.56 -0.03 1.92
CA PHE A 118 8.28 -1.30 2.63
C PHE A 118 7.48 -1.08 3.91
N VAL A 119 7.84 -0.07 4.71
CA VAL A 119 7.11 0.27 5.93
C VAL A 119 5.70 0.77 5.59
N TYR A 120 5.57 1.71 4.64
CA TYR A 120 4.28 2.27 4.24
C TYR A 120 3.34 1.18 3.69
N LEU A 121 3.83 0.35 2.75
CA LEU A 121 3.01 -0.68 2.11
C LEU A 121 2.72 -1.85 3.05
N GLY A 122 3.64 -2.20 3.95
CA GLY A 122 3.42 -3.19 4.99
C GLY A 122 2.31 -2.78 5.95
N LEU A 123 2.35 -1.54 6.46
CA LEU A 123 1.31 -1.01 7.36
C LEU A 123 -0.02 -0.76 6.66
N ARG A 124 -0.01 -0.54 5.34
CA ARG A 124 -1.24 -0.49 4.53
C ARG A 124 -2.01 -1.81 4.57
N GLN A 125 -1.34 -2.93 4.82
CA GLN A 125 -1.94 -4.26 4.84
C GLN A 125 -2.26 -4.71 6.27
N THR A 126 -3.31 -5.51 6.44
CA THR A 126 -3.62 -6.11 7.74
C THR A 126 -2.61 -7.17 8.17
N ASP A 127 -1.86 -7.73 7.21
CA ASP A 127 -0.77 -8.68 7.48
C ASP A 127 0.45 -7.99 8.14
N GLY A 128 0.53 -6.66 8.02
CA GLY A 128 1.56 -5.84 8.61
C GLY A 128 2.96 -6.03 8.02
N ILE A 129 3.93 -5.52 8.75
CA ILE A 129 5.35 -5.70 8.54
C ILE A 129 5.82 -6.96 9.27
N ASP A 130 6.57 -7.80 8.56
CA ASP A 130 7.36 -8.89 9.14
C ASP A 130 8.80 -8.40 9.32
N THR A 131 9.28 -8.29 10.57
CA THR A 131 10.61 -7.76 10.87
C THR A 131 11.72 -8.70 10.39
N VAL A 132 11.47 -10.01 10.31
CA VAL A 132 12.45 -10.97 9.79
C VAL A 132 12.61 -10.80 8.28
N ASP A 133 11.51 -10.57 7.55
CA ASP A 133 11.57 -10.25 6.12
C ASP A 133 12.29 -8.91 5.89
N PHE A 134 11.99 -7.90 6.71
CA PHE A 134 12.69 -6.62 6.69
C PHE A 134 14.20 -6.79 6.86
N GLU A 135 14.65 -7.48 7.91
CA GLU A 135 16.06 -7.71 8.21
C GLU A 135 16.75 -8.53 7.12
N SER A 136 16.07 -9.54 6.59
CA SER A 136 16.59 -10.35 5.48
C SER A 136 16.81 -9.50 4.23
N ARG A 137 15.85 -8.65 3.87
CA ARG A 137 15.88 -7.82 2.66
C ARG A 137 16.85 -6.66 2.79
N PHE A 138 16.82 -5.98 3.92
CA PHE A 138 17.58 -4.75 4.13
C PHE A 138 18.83 -4.96 4.97
N LYS A 139 19.20 -6.15 5.44
CA LYS A 139 20.44 -6.36 6.22
C LYS A 139 20.63 -5.32 7.32
N ALA A 140 19.53 -4.96 7.99
CA ALA A 140 19.43 -3.92 8.99
C ALA A 140 18.36 -4.34 10.01
N ASP A 141 18.61 -4.08 11.29
CA ASP A 141 17.63 -4.35 12.34
C ASP A 141 16.46 -3.36 12.23
N PHE A 142 15.24 -3.88 12.25
CA PHE A 142 14.05 -3.04 12.23
C PHE A 142 13.95 -2.18 13.51
N SER A 143 14.28 -2.78 14.65
CA SER A 143 14.15 -2.17 15.97
C SER A 143 15.09 -0.98 16.14
N ASP A 144 16.31 -1.05 15.60
CA ASP A 144 17.28 0.04 15.66
C ASP A 144 16.74 1.36 15.10
N ARG A 145 15.91 1.27 14.05
CA ARG A 145 15.35 2.45 13.38
C ARG A 145 13.97 2.85 13.90
N PHE A 146 13.11 1.88 14.23
CA PHE A 146 11.68 2.14 14.39
C PHE A 146 11.14 1.86 15.80
N GLU A 147 11.88 1.17 16.67
CA GLU A 147 11.34 0.72 17.97
C GLU A 147 10.82 1.84 18.89
N PRO A 148 11.51 3.00 19.02
CA PRO A 148 11.02 4.06 19.89
C PRO A 148 9.63 4.57 19.48
N GLU A 149 9.40 4.74 18.18
CA GLU A 149 8.13 5.25 17.67
C GLU A 149 7.05 4.16 17.61
N VAL A 150 7.41 2.92 17.27
CA VAL A 150 6.50 1.76 17.37
C VAL A 150 5.98 1.62 18.79
N THR A 151 6.83 1.76 19.81
CA THR A 151 6.42 1.68 21.21
C THR A 151 5.38 2.76 21.58
N ARG A 152 5.57 4.00 21.10
CA ARG A 152 4.59 5.07 21.31
C ARG A 152 3.26 4.77 20.63
N LEU A 153 3.30 4.34 19.36
CA LEU A 153 2.12 3.99 18.59
C LEU A 153 1.34 2.80 19.18
N VAL A 154 2.04 1.85 19.79
CA VAL A 154 1.44 0.75 20.57
C VAL A 154 0.72 1.29 21.80
N ASN A 155 1.37 2.18 22.58
CA ASN A 155 0.76 2.79 23.76
C ASN A 155 -0.48 3.65 23.41
N GLU A 156 -0.52 4.22 22.21
CA GLU A 156 -1.67 4.98 21.69
C GLU A 156 -2.78 4.08 21.10
N GLY A 157 -2.53 2.77 20.98
CA GLY A 157 -3.47 1.81 20.39
C GLY A 157 -3.63 1.95 18.88
N LEU A 158 -2.64 2.52 18.18
CA LEU A 158 -2.63 2.66 16.73
C LEU A 158 -1.92 1.48 16.05
N VAL A 159 -0.97 0.86 16.74
CA VAL A 159 -0.18 -0.28 16.25
C VAL A 159 -0.27 -1.43 17.23
N GLU A 160 -0.24 -2.65 16.72
CA GLU A 160 0.03 -3.86 17.49
C GLU A 160 1.35 -4.48 17.04
N LYS A 161 2.12 -5.00 18.00
CA LYS A 161 3.38 -5.71 17.75
C LYS A 161 3.36 -7.04 18.49
N VAL A 162 3.47 -8.14 17.76
CA VAL A 162 3.52 -9.50 18.33
C VAL A 162 4.50 -10.35 17.53
N SER A 163 5.44 -11.02 18.23
CA SER A 163 6.33 -12.03 17.64
C SER A 163 7.01 -11.60 16.33
N GLY A 164 7.59 -10.39 16.28
CA GLY A 164 8.27 -9.88 15.09
C GLY A 164 7.34 -9.44 13.96
N ARG A 165 6.05 -9.27 14.23
CA ARG A 165 5.09 -8.67 13.30
C ARG A 165 4.49 -7.40 13.87
N ILE A 166 4.32 -6.40 13.01
CA ILE A 166 3.81 -5.06 13.35
C ILE A 166 2.69 -4.70 12.37
N TRP A 167 1.48 -4.41 12.86
CA TRP A 167 0.36 -4.01 12.01
C TRP A 167 -0.45 -2.90 12.66
N LEU A 168 -1.25 -2.21 11.83
CA LEU A 168 -2.17 -1.19 12.34
C LEU A 168 -3.39 -1.84 12.99
N THR A 169 -3.83 -1.28 14.11
CA THR A 169 -5.17 -1.57 14.64
C THR A 169 -6.25 -1.03 13.69
N ALA A 170 -7.51 -1.39 13.90
CA ALA A 170 -8.62 -0.79 13.14
C ALA A 170 -8.64 0.75 13.26
N ARG A 171 -8.22 1.29 14.42
CA ARG A 171 -8.02 2.73 14.62
C ARG A 171 -6.80 3.23 13.85
N GLY A 172 -5.67 2.52 13.92
CA GLY A 172 -4.46 2.83 13.18
C GLY A 172 -4.68 2.94 11.68
N MET A 173 -5.48 2.04 11.09
CA MET A 173 -5.81 2.04 9.65
C MET A 173 -6.51 3.34 9.21
N ARG A 174 -7.29 3.99 10.08
CA ARG A 174 -7.88 5.31 9.79
C ARG A 174 -6.81 6.41 9.67
N PHE A 175 -5.70 6.25 10.38
CA PHE A 175 -4.63 7.22 10.50
C PHE A 175 -3.32 6.75 9.84
N LEU A 176 -3.38 5.85 8.84
CA LEU A 176 -2.19 5.28 8.18
C LEU A 176 -1.16 6.35 7.84
N GLU A 177 -1.59 7.44 7.17
CA GLU A 177 -0.68 8.50 6.73
C GLU A 177 0.08 9.13 7.90
N SER A 178 -0.63 9.48 8.99
CA SER A 178 0.00 10.06 10.18
C SER A 178 0.90 9.07 10.91
N VAL A 179 0.51 7.79 10.96
CA VAL A 179 1.34 6.75 11.58
C VAL A 179 2.63 6.54 10.79
N VAL A 180 2.55 6.49 9.46
CA VAL A 180 3.74 6.30 8.63
C VAL A 180 4.63 7.54 8.65
N ASP A 181 4.06 8.74 8.59
CA ASP A 181 4.83 9.99 8.70
C ASP A 181 5.67 10.03 9.98
N ARG A 182 5.06 9.66 11.12
CA ARG A 182 5.78 9.56 12.41
C ARG A 182 6.88 8.51 12.41
N LEU A 183 6.68 7.36 11.77
CA LEU A 183 7.67 6.29 11.69
C LEU A 183 8.85 6.60 10.76
N LEU A 184 8.64 7.46 9.77
CA LEU A 184 9.63 7.76 8.74
C LEU A 184 10.30 9.13 8.90
N SER A 185 9.83 9.95 9.84
CA SER A 185 10.44 11.23 10.27
C SER A 185 11.70 11.01 11.09
#